data_AF-A3ZRC2-F1
#
_entry.id   AF-A3ZRC2-F1
#
_cell.length_a   1.000
_cell.length_b   1.000
_cell.length_c   1.000
_cell.angle_alpha   90.00
_cell.angle_beta   90.00
_cell.angle_gamma   90.00
#
_symmetry.space_group_name_H-M   'P 1'
#
loop_
_entity.id
_entity.type
_entity.pdbx_description
1 polymer ?
#
loop_
_entity_poly.entity_id
_entity_poly.type
_entity_poly.pdbx_seq_one_letter_code
_entity_poly.pdbx_strand_id
1 'polypeptide(L)'
;MATPGGDATGGIIPYKNVPALVGYYLGIVALIPLVGFPFGCASIILGIMGLVKRNRQPEVKGSVHAVIAILFGLFSVVLYGLMIGAIIFAAATAR
;
A
#
# COMPACT_ATOMS: atom_id res chain seq x y z
N MET A 1 14.49 35.43 -11.53
CA MET A 1 13.29 34.59 -11.29
C MET A 1 13.80 33.20 -10.92
N ALA A 2 13.60 32.76 -9.67
CA ALA A 2 13.92 31.37 -9.30
C ALA A 2 12.91 30.46 -10.01
N THR A 3 13.39 29.55 -10.86
CA THR A 3 12.59 28.45 -11.40
C THR A 3 11.95 27.70 -10.23
N PRO A 4 10.65 27.35 -10.27
CA PRO A 4 10.04 26.49 -9.26
C PRO A 4 10.80 25.17 -9.24
N GLY A 5 11.72 25.03 -8.29
CA GLY A 5 12.57 23.85 -8.17
C GLY A 5 11.72 22.66 -7.75
N GLY A 6 11.21 21.92 -8.73
CA GLY A 6 10.75 20.56 -8.50
C GLY A 6 11.90 19.74 -7.91
N ASP A 7 11.58 18.79 -7.02
CA ASP A 7 12.61 17.93 -6.46
C ASP A 7 13.32 17.09 -7.54
N ALA A 8 14.41 16.40 -7.16
CA ALA A 8 15.23 15.59 -8.06
C ALA A 8 14.45 14.50 -8.83
N THR A 9 13.20 14.22 -8.45
CA THR A 9 12.33 13.20 -9.04
C THR A 9 11.17 13.80 -9.85
N GLY A 10 11.12 15.12 -9.99
CA GLY A 10 9.98 15.83 -10.59
C GLY A 10 8.68 15.67 -9.79
N GLY A 11 8.78 15.26 -8.52
CA GLY A 11 7.62 14.93 -7.67
C GLY A 11 6.95 13.59 -7.99
N ILE A 12 7.53 12.76 -8.88
CA ILE A 12 7.01 11.44 -9.26
C ILE A 12 7.23 10.43 -8.13
N ILE A 13 8.44 10.40 -7.57
CA ILE A 13 8.82 9.45 -6.52
C ILE A 13 8.74 10.17 -5.17
N PRO A 14 7.80 9.82 -4.28
CA PRO A 14 7.58 10.57 -3.06
C PRO A 14 8.54 10.15 -1.93
N TYR A 15 9.86 10.32 -2.12
CA TYR A 15 10.88 9.88 -1.15
C TYR A 15 10.79 10.59 0.20
N LYS A 16 10.22 11.80 0.24
CA LYS A 16 9.91 12.53 1.49
C LYS A 16 8.68 11.96 2.21
N ASN A 17 7.84 11.20 1.50
CA ASN A 17 6.68 10.49 2.04
C ASN A 17 6.95 8.98 2.12
N VAL A 18 7.91 8.60 2.98
CA VAL A 18 8.32 7.20 3.20
C VAL A 18 7.13 6.24 3.41
N PRO A 19 6.08 6.56 4.19
CA PRO A 19 4.92 5.66 4.32
C PRO A 19 4.21 5.38 2.99
N ALA A 20 3.98 6.41 2.16
CA ALA A 20 3.37 6.22 0.83
C ALA A 20 4.25 5.37 -0.09
N LEU A 21 5.57 5.59 -0.05
CA LEU A 21 6.53 4.86 -0.89
C LEU A 21 6.65 3.39 -0.46
N VAL A 22 6.86 3.12 0.83
CA VAL A 22 6.95 1.75 1.35
C VAL A 22 5.61 1.03 1.20
N GLY A 23 4.50 1.70 1.51
CA GLY A 23 3.16 1.17 1.30
C GLY A 23 2.95 0.73 -0.15
N TYR A 24 3.37 1.53 -1.13
CA TYR A 24 3.27 1.18 -2.55
C TYR A 24 4.00 -0.13 -2.89
N TYR A 25 5.25 -0.27 -2.44
CA TYR A 25 6.02 -1.50 -2.69
C TYR A 25 5.44 -2.70 -1.96
N LEU A 26 4.98 -2.52 -0.72
CA LEU A 26 4.31 -3.59 0.02
C LEU A 26 2.98 -3.99 -0.63
N GLY A 27 2.24 -3.06 -1.22
CA GLY A 27 1.04 -3.35 -1.99
C GLY A 27 1.33 -4.23 -3.20
N ILE A 28 2.43 -3.96 -3.92
CA ILE A 28 2.87 -4.81 -5.04
C ILE A 28 3.32 -6.19 -4.53
N VAL A 29 4.15 -6.24 -3.48
CA VAL A 29 4.60 -7.50 -2.86
C VAL A 29 3.41 -8.31 -2.34
N ALA A 30 2.36 -7.64 -1.86
CA ALA A 30 1.15 -8.29 -1.36
C ALA A 30 0.39 -9.05 -2.46
N LEU A 31 0.64 -8.78 -3.74
CA LEU A 31 0.05 -9.56 -4.83
C LEU A 31 0.65 -10.97 -4.94
N ILE A 32 1.83 -11.22 -4.34
CA ILE A 32 2.48 -12.54 -4.34
C ILE A 32 1.66 -13.51 -3.46
N PRO A 33 1.36 -14.73 -3.96
CA PRO A 33 0.66 -15.75 -3.18
C PRO A 33 1.36 -16.07 -1.84
N LEU A 34 0.57 -16.53 -0.86
CA LEU A 34 0.99 -16.91 0.51
C LEU A 34 1.41 -15.76 1.42
N VAL A 35 2.09 -14.74 0.89
CA VAL A 35 2.56 -13.58 1.68
C VAL A 35 1.61 -12.39 1.61
N GLY A 36 0.61 -12.46 0.74
CA GLY A 36 -0.24 -11.31 0.42
C GLY A 36 -1.11 -10.79 1.55
N PHE A 37 -1.55 -11.64 2.46
CA PHE A 37 -2.38 -11.22 3.60
C PHE A 37 -1.63 -10.27 4.57
N PRO A 38 -0.49 -10.67 5.17
CA PRO A 38 0.23 -9.78 6.10
C PRO A 38 0.75 -8.51 5.43
N PHE A 39 1.30 -8.62 4.21
CA PHE A 39 1.81 -7.44 3.49
C PHE A 39 0.68 -6.53 2.98
N GLY A 40 -0.49 -7.09 2.64
CA GLY A 40 -1.66 -6.32 2.27
C GLY A 40 -2.16 -5.44 3.42
N CYS A 41 -2.24 -6.00 4.64
CA CYS A 41 -2.57 -5.23 5.85
C CYS A 41 -1.56 -4.09 6.08
N ALA A 42 -0.26 -4.38 6.03
CA ALA A 42 0.78 -3.38 6.20
C ALA A 42 0.71 -2.27 5.12
N SER A 43 0.45 -2.66 3.87
CA SER A 43 0.29 -1.74 2.73
C SER A 43 -0.87 -0.76 2.93
N ILE A 44 -2.03 -1.23 3.39
CA ILE A 44 -3.19 -0.38 3.68
C ILE A 44 -2.84 0.66 4.76
N ILE A 45 -2.26 0.21 5.88
CA ILE A 45 -1.91 1.09 7.00
C ILE A 45 -0.93 2.18 6.54
N LEU A 46 0.13 1.78 5.84
CA LEU A 46 1.15 2.72 5.35
C LEU A 46 0.62 3.66 4.26
N GLY A 47 -0.28 3.19 3.40
CA GLY A 47 -0.99 4.03 2.44
C GLY A 47 -1.83 5.11 3.13
N ILE A 48 -2.60 4.75 4.16
CA ILE A 48 -3.36 5.73 4.95
C ILE A 48 -2.43 6.72 5.64
N MET A 49 -1.36 6.25 6.29
CA MET A 49 -0.34 7.11 6.90
C MET A 49 0.30 8.05 5.87
N GLY A 50 0.52 7.58 4.64
CA GLY A 50 1.05 8.37 3.54
C GLY A 50 0.11 9.49 3.10
N LEU A 51 -1.20 9.23 3.03
CA LEU A 51 -2.22 10.25 2.75
C LEU A 51 -2.31 11.28 3.88
N VAL A 52 -2.31 10.82 5.14
CA VAL A 52 -2.32 11.71 6.32
C VAL A 52 -1.09 12.61 6.32
N LYS A 53 0.10 12.06 6.04
CA LYS A 53 1.35 12.84 5.94
C LYS A 53 1.27 13.89 4.85
N ARG A 54 0.83 13.51 3.64
CA ARG A 54 0.61 14.45 2.52
C ARG A 54 -0.40 15.54 2.86
N ASN A 55 -1.43 15.24 3.63
CA ASN A 55 -2.43 16.23 4.02
C ASN A 55 -1.85 17.28 4.98
N ARG A 56 -0.94 16.87 5.87
CA ARG A 56 -0.24 17.77 6.81
C ARG A 56 0.91 18.53 6.14
N GLN A 57 1.57 17.92 5.16
CA GLN A 57 2.76 18.41 4.47
C GLN A 57 2.59 18.21 2.94
N PRO A 58 1.85 19.09 2.25
CA PRO A 58 1.55 18.92 0.82
C PRO A 58 2.78 18.83 -0.09
N GLU A 59 3.92 19.38 0.34
CA GLU A 59 5.21 19.36 -0.34
C GLU A 59 5.84 17.95 -0.44
N VAL A 60 5.42 17.00 0.40
CA VAL A 60 5.96 15.62 0.37
C VAL A 60 5.35 14.75 -0.72
N LYS A 61 4.24 15.19 -1.34
CA LYS A 61 3.52 14.50 -2.44
C LYS A 61 3.15 13.04 -2.07
N GLY A 62 2.99 12.17 -3.07
CA GLY A 62 2.78 10.73 -2.88
C GLY A 62 1.35 10.23 -2.83
N SER A 63 0.36 11.01 -3.27
CA SER A 63 -1.06 10.56 -3.26
C SER A 63 -1.30 9.33 -4.11
N VAL A 64 -0.74 9.30 -5.33
CA VAL A 64 -0.89 8.15 -6.24
C VAL A 64 -0.31 6.88 -5.62
N HIS A 65 0.90 6.97 -5.06
CA HIS A 65 1.55 5.83 -4.39
C HIS A 65 0.74 5.33 -3.19
N ALA A 66 0.23 6.25 -2.37
CA ALA A 66 -0.58 5.90 -1.21
C ALA A 66 -1.93 5.28 -1.60
N VAL A 67 -2.59 5.78 -2.66
CA VAL A 67 -3.84 5.19 -3.17
C VAL A 67 -3.59 3.80 -3.75
N ILE A 68 -2.53 3.61 -4.54
CA ILE A 68 -2.17 2.27 -5.07
C ILE A 68 -1.87 1.30 -3.93
N ALA A 69 -1.14 1.74 -2.90
CA ALA A 69 -0.87 0.95 -1.69
C ALA A 69 -2.17 0.45 -1.03
N ILE A 70 -3.16 1.33 -0.87
CA ILE A 70 -4.46 0.99 -0.28
C ILE A 70 -5.23 0.01 -1.19
N LEU A 71 -5.31 0.29 -2.49
CA LEU A 71 -6.07 -0.56 -3.43
C LEU A 71 -5.48 -1.97 -3.53
N PHE A 72 -4.17 -2.10 -3.73
CA PHE A 72 -3.52 -3.40 -3.82
C PHE A 72 -3.51 -4.13 -2.48
N GLY A 73 -3.33 -3.40 -1.38
CA GLY A 73 -3.42 -3.97 -0.06
C GLY A 73 -4.83 -4.52 0.24
N LEU A 74 -5.88 -3.75 -0.06
CA LEU A 74 -7.27 -4.17 0.13
C LEU A 74 -7.62 -5.37 -0.74
N PHE A 75 -7.24 -5.33 -2.02
CA PHE A 75 -7.41 -6.46 -2.94
C PHE A 75 -6.76 -7.73 -2.39
N SER A 76 -5.51 -7.63 -1.92
CA SER A 76 -4.76 -8.78 -1.38
C SER A 76 -5.38 -9.31 -0.08
N VAL A 77 -5.75 -8.43 0.85
CA VAL A 77 -6.38 -8.83 2.13
C VAL A 77 -7.71 -9.55 1.89
N VAL A 78 -8.56 -9.02 1.00
CA VAL A 78 -9.83 -9.65 0.68
C VAL A 78 -9.61 -11.00 0.00
N LEU A 79 -8.80 -11.04 -1.07
CA LEU A 79 -8.55 -12.26 -1.83
C LEU A 79 -7.96 -13.37 -0.97
N TYR A 80 -6.86 -13.09 -0.27
CA TYR A 80 -6.19 -14.11 0.54
C TYR A 80 -6.93 -14.40 1.84
N GLY A 81 -7.64 -13.44 2.41
CA GLY A 81 -8.51 -13.67 3.57
C GLY A 81 -9.65 -14.63 3.25
N LEU A 82 -10.32 -14.45 2.10
CA LEU A 82 -11.36 -15.38 1.63
C LEU A 82 -10.77 -16.76 1.32
N MET A 83 -9.61 -16.84 0.67
CA MET A 83 -8.94 -18.10 0.36
C MET A 83 -8.57 -18.87 1.65
N ILE A 84 -7.96 -18.21 2.62
CA ILE A 84 -7.61 -18.80 3.93
C ILE A 84 -8.88 -19.27 4.64
N GLY A 85 -9.92 -18.45 4.69
CA GLY A 85 -11.21 -18.80 5.29
C GLY A 85 -11.85 -20.03 4.63
N ALA A 86 -11.84 -20.09 3.30
CA ALA A 86 -12.36 -21.23 2.55
C ALA A 86 -11.56 -22.53 2.81
N ILE A 87 -10.24 -22.45 2.89
CA ILE A 87 -9.38 -23.60 3.22
C ILE A 87 -9.68 -24.10 4.63
N ILE A 88 -9.79 -23.20 5.61
CA ILE A 88 -10.13 -23.55 7.00
C ILE A 88 -11.51 -24.20 7.08
N PHE A 89 -12.50 -23.61 6.41
CA PHE A 89 -13.87 -24.14 6.36
C PHE A 89 -13.91 -25.54 5.76
N ALA A 90 -13.31 -25.74 4.58
CA ALA A 90 -13.24 -27.03 3.92
C ALA A 90 -12.55 -28.09 4.79
N ALA A 91 -11.43 -27.73 5.43
CA ALA A 91 -10.71 -28.63 6.34
C ALA A 91 -11.50 -28.97 7.62
N ALA A 92 -12.41 -28.10 8.04
CA ALA A 92 -13.29 -28.35 9.18
C ALA A 92 -14.46 -29.28 8.82
N THR A 93 -14.99 -29.19 7.60
CA THR A 93 -16.14 -29.99 7.14
C THR A 93 -15.74 -31.33 6.50
N ALA A 94 -14.47 -31.51 6.14
CA ALA A 94 -13.95 -32.77 5.59
C ALA A 94 -13.60 -33.82 6.66
N ARG A 95 -13.99 -33.57 7.92
CA ARG A 95 -13.88 -34.49 9.06
C ARG A 95 -15.20 -35.23 9.26
#